data_AF-G5E3F9-F1
#
_entry.id   AF-G5E3F9-F1
#
_cell.length_a   1.000
_cell.length_b   1.000
_cell.length_c   1.000
_cell.angle_alpha   90.00
_cell.angle_beta   90.00
_cell.angle_gamma   90.00
#
_symmetry.space_group_name_H-M   'P 1'
#
loop_
_entity.id
_entity.type
_entity.pdbx_description
1 polymer ?
#
loop_
_entity_poly.entity_id
_entity_poly.type
_entity_poly.pdbx_seq_one_letter_code
_entity_poly.pdbx_strand_id
1 'polypeptide(L)'
;GDIGKLKSCLNGLLQEYNLSLTVKDDYIQEFCRYGAAEPHTIASFLGGAAAQEAIKIITRQFVIFNNTFIYNGMLQTSATF
;
A
#
# COMPACT_ATOMS: atom_id res chain seq x y z
N GLY A 1 12.18 3.56 -20.33
CA GLY A 1 11.03 4.08 -19.57
C GLY A 1 11.02 3.48 -18.18
N ASP A 2 10.27 4.08 -17.26
CA ASP A 2 10.34 3.73 -15.83
C ASP A 2 9.80 2.33 -15.52
N ILE A 3 8.93 1.77 -16.37
CA ILE A 3 8.44 0.38 -16.25
C ILE A 3 9.60 -0.62 -16.13
N GLY A 4 10.62 -0.51 -16.99
CA GLY A 4 11.77 -1.43 -16.96
C GLY A 4 12.62 -1.25 -15.71
N LYS A 5 12.84 0.00 -15.28
CA LYS A 5 13.62 0.32 -14.08
C LYS A 5 12.91 -0.17 -12.82
N LEU A 6 11.59 0.03 -12.73
CA LEU A 6 10.78 -0.43 -11.61
C LEU A 6 10.76 -1.96 -11.53
N LYS A 7 10.66 -2.66 -12.67
CA LYS A 7 10.76 -4.12 -12.73
C LYS A 7 12.11 -4.62 -12.22
N SER A 8 13.22 -3.98 -12.61
CA SER A 8 14.55 -4.32 -12.08
C SER A 8 14.65 -4.07 -10.57
N CYS A 9 14.11 -2.97 -10.07
CA CYS A 9 14.07 -2.66 -8.64
C CYS A 9 13.27 -3.70 -7.84
N LEU A 10 12.07 -4.05 -8.33
CA LEU A 10 11.23 -5.09 -7.74
C LEU A 10 11.95 -6.44 -7.66
N ASN A 11 12.60 -6.86 -8.75
CA ASN A 11 13.34 -8.12 -8.76
C ASN A 11 14.52 -8.11 -7.77
N GLY A 12 15.23 -6.98 -7.65
CA GLY A 12 16.28 -6.81 -6.65
C GLY A 12 15.76 -6.97 -5.23
N LEU A 13 14.64 -6.31 -4.90
CA LEU A 13 13.99 -6.40 -3.60
C LEU A 13 13.53 -7.82 -3.27
N LEU A 14 12.87 -8.51 -4.22
CA LEU A 14 12.42 -9.88 -4.01
C LEU A 14 13.59 -10.85 -3.76
N GLN A 15 14.71 -10.65 -4.47
CA GLN A 15 15.92 -11.44 -4.26
C GLN A 15 16.57 -11.15 -2.90
N GLU A 16 16.67 -9.89 -2.50
CA GLU A 16 17.27 -9.47 -1.22
C GLU A 16 16.56 -10.11 -0.02
N TYR A 17 15.22 -10.19 -0.07
CA TYR A 17 14.40 -10.78 0.98
C TYR A 17 14.09 -12.28 0.77
N ASN A 18 14.68 -12.94 -0.23
CA ASN A 18 14.44 -14.35 -0.57
C ASN A 18 12.95 -14.69 -0.79
N LEU A 19 12.21 -13.78 -1.45
CA LEU A 19 10.79 -13.94 -1.74
C LEU A 19 10.57 -14.55 -3.13
N SER A 20 10.20 -15.83 -3.17
CA SER A 20 9.86 -16.56 -4.41
C SER A 20 8.42 -16.29 -4.86
N LEU A 21 8.08 -15.01 -5.03
CA LEU A 21 6.74 -14.55 -5.42
C LEU A 21 6.71 -14.12 -6.89
N THR A 22 5.60 -14.37 -7.56
CA THR A 22 5.34 -13.86 -8.91
C THR A 22 4.43 -12.64 -8.83
N VAL A 23 4.93 -11.48 -9.26
CA VAL A 23 4.15 -10.24 -9.39
C VAL A 23 3.74 -10.06 -10.84
N LYS A 24 2.47 -9.75 -11.08
CA LYS A 24 1.95 -9.49 -12.45
C LYS A 24 2.52 -8.18 -13.00
N ASP A 25 2.89 -8.18 -14.27
CA ASP A 25 3.42 -6.99 -14.96
C ASP A 25 2.42 -5.82 -14.96
N ASP A 26 1.11 -6.10 -14.93
CA ASP A 26 0.05 -5.10 -14.83
C ASP A 26 0.23 -4.19 -13.60
N TYR A 27 0.67 -4.73 -12.47
CA TYR A 27 0.91 -3.93 -11.27
C TYR A 27 2.09 -2.98 -11.45
N ILE A 28 3.14 -3.40 -12.16
CA ILE A 28 4.30 -2.54 -12.45
C ILE A 28 3.88 -1.38 -13.36
N GLN A 29 3.04 -1.68 -14.37
CA GLN A 29 2.49 -0.67 -15.26
C GLN A 29 1.59 0.31 -14.52
N GLU A 30 0.70 -0.18 -13.65
CA GLU A 30 -0.18 0.67 -12.86
C GLU A 30 0.57 1.57 -11.89
N PHE A 31 1.62 1.06 -11.22
CA PHE A 31 2.46 1.88 -10.35
C PHE A 31 3.19 2.99 -11.11
N CYS A 32 3.67 2.71 -12.34
CA CYS A 32 4.22 3.76 -13.20
C CYS A 32 3.15 4.76 -13.63
N ARG A 33 1.93 4.30 -13.93
CA ARG A 33 0.79 5.14 -14.32
C ARG A 33 0.37 6.09 -13.20
N TYR A 34 0.48 5.69 -11.94
CA TYR A 34 0.18 6.57 -10.80
C TYR A 34 1.08 7.80 -10.75
N GLY A 35 2.32 7.70 -11.22
CA GLY A 35 3.26 8.83 -11.25
C GLY A 35 3.47 9.48 -9.88
N ALA A 36 3.41 8.70 -8.80
CA ALA A 36 3.46 9.17 -7.41
C ALA A 36 2.40 10.24 -7.05
N ALA A 37 1.26 10.25 -7.76
CA ALA A 37 0.15 11.13 -7.43
C ALA A 37 -0.46 10.78 -6.06
N GLU A 38 -1.02 11.80 -5.40
CA GLU A 38 -1.77 11.67 -4.15
C GLU A 38 -3.23 12.09 -4.39
N PRO A 39 -4.12 11.17 -4.82
CA PRO A 39 -5.51 11.52 -5.07
C PRO A 39 -6.21 11.87 -3.75
N HIS A 40 -6.91 13.02 -3.74
CA HIS A 40 -7.60 13.53 -2.55
C HIS A 40 -8.50 12.49 -1.88
N THR A 41 -9.26 11.71 -2.64
CA THR A 41 -10.16 10.68 -2.10
C THR A 41 -9.43 9.54 -1.39
N ILE A 42 -8.24 9.15 -1.89
CA ILE A 42 -7.40 8.12 -1.27
C ILE A 42 -6.79 8.67 0.03
N ALA A 43 -6.28 9.91 0.00
CA ALA A 43 -5.75 10.58 1.18
C ALA A 43 -6.82 10.79 2.26
N SER A 44 -8.03 11.20 1.89
CA SER A 44 -9.15 11.37 2.83
C SER A 44 -9.57 10.05 3.47
N PHE A 45 -9.63 8.96 2.70
CA PHE A 45 -9.92 7.64 3.26
C PHE A 45 -8.87 7.21 4.28
N LEU A 46 -7.59 7.31 3.90
CA LEU A 46 -6.48 6.94 4.79
C LEU A 46 -6.42 7.85 6.02
N GLY A 47 -6.69 9.15 5.86
CA GLY A 47 -6.73 10.12 6.95
C GLY A 47 -7.81 9.79 7.99
N GLY A 48 -9.00 9.37 7.56
CA GLY A 48 -10.05 8.92 8.47
C GLY A 48 -9.66 7.66 9.25
N ALA A 49 -9.11 6.66 8.55
CA ALA A 49 -8.64 5.42 9.19
C ALA A 49 -7.52 5.70 10.21
N ALA A 50 -6.50 6.46 9.81
CA ALA A 50 -5.36 6.80 10.65
C ALA A 50 -5.77 7.66 11.86
N ALA A 51 -6.64 8.66 11.67
CA ALA A 51 -7.14 9.49 12.76
C ALA A 51 -7.88 8.66 13.81
N GLN A 52 -8.72 7.72 13.38
CA GLN A 52 -9.44 6.86 14.31
C GLN A 52 -8.49 5.95 15.09
N GLU A 53 -7.46 5.39 14.46
CA GLU A 53 -6.46 4.57 15.16
C GLU A 53 -5.65 5.38 16.16
N ALA A 54 -5.32 6.64 15.84
CA ALA A 54 -4.71 7.56 16.80
C ALA A 54 -5.63 7.80 18.01
N ILE A 55 -6.93 8.03 17.79
CA ILE A 55 -7.92 8.18 18.87
C ILE A 55 -7.95 6.92 19.75
N LYS A 56 -7.97 5.72 19.15
CA LYS A 56 -7.94 4.45 19.90
C LYS A 56 -6.71 4.37 20.81
N ILE A 57 -5.53 4.71 20.30
CA ILE A 57 -4.28 4.71 21.06
C ILE A 57 -4.34 5.71 22.22
N ILE A 58 -4.74 6.95 21.95
CA ILE A 58 -4.78 8.05 22.93
C ILE A 58 -5.75 7.74 24.06
N THR A 59 -6.96 7.28 23.70
CA THR A 59 -8.04 7.03 24.66
C THR A 59 -7.90 5.68 25.38
N ARG A 60 -7.10 4.76 24.81
CA ARG A 60 -7.07 3.34 25.19
C ARG A 60 -8.45 2.69 25.12
N GLN A 61 -9.29 3.17 24.21
CA GLN A 61 -10.61 2.61 23.92
C GLN A 61 -10.55 1.90 22.56
N PHE A 62 -11.28 0.78 22.44
CA PHE A 62 -11.27 -0.12 21.28
C PHE A 62 -9.93 -0.82 21.02
N VAL A 63 -9.89 -1.64 19.97
CA VAL A 63 -8.72 -2.42 19.53
C VAL A 63 -8.19 -1.84 18.22
N ILE A 64 -6.87 -1.60 18.17
CA ILE A 64 -6.15 -1.14 16.99
C ILE A 64 -5.96 -2.27 15.98
N PHE A 65 -5.75 -1.94 14.70
CA PHE A 65 -5.28 -2.95 13.76
C PHE A 65 -3.91 -3.48 14.21
N ASN A 66 -3.68 -4.77 14.01
CA ASN A 66 -2.37 -5.35 14.28
C ASN A 66 -1.50 -5.14 13.04
N ASN A 67 -0.40 -4.40 13.22
CA ASN A 67 0.65 -4.23 12.21
C ASN A 67 0.22 -3.42 10.97
N THR A 68 0.03 -4.01 9.79
CA THR A 68 -0.07 -3.24 8.53
C THR A 68 -1.45 -3.31 7.91
N PHE A 69 -2.05 -2.15 7.64
CA PHE A 69 -3.32 -2.03 6.90
C PHE A 69 -3.07 -1.53 5.46
N ILE A 70 -3.54 -2.29 4.46
CA ILE A 70 -3.40 -1.95 3.04
C ILE A 70 -4.80 -1.69 2.46
N TYR A 71 -4.97 -0.56 1.77
CA TYR A 71 -6.19 -0.20 1.04
C TYR A 71 -5.92 -0.09 -0.46
N ASN A 72 -6.74 -0.75 -1.27
CA ASN A 72 -6.75 -0.66 -2.72
C ASN A 72 -8.00 0.11 -3.19
N GLY A 73 -7.81 1.39 -3.52
CA GLY A 73 -8.89 2.25 -4.03
C GLY A 73 -9.41 1.88 -5.43
N MET A 74 -8.67 1.12 -6.24
CA MET A 74 -9.14 0.67 -7.56
C MET A 74 -10.26 -0.36 -7.45
N LEU A 75 -10.14 -1.27 -6.47
CA LEU A 75 -11.09 -2.36 -6.25
C LEU A 75 -11.97 -2.15 -5.02
N GLN A 76 -11.73 -1.07 -4.26
CA GLN A 76 -12.38 -0.78 -2.99
C GLN A 76 -12.25 -1.92 -1.97
N THR A 77 -11.08 -2.57 -1.93
CA THR A 77 -10.77 -3.66 -1.00
C THR A 77 -9.67 -3.27 -0.04
N SER A 78 -9.63 -3.91 1.13
CA SER A 78 -8.59 -3.71 2.14
C SER A 78 -8.26 -5.00 2.87
N ALA A 79 -7.04 -5.09 3.40
CA ALA A 79 -6.60 -6.21 4.22
C ALA A 79 -5.60 -5.75 5.30
N THR A 80 -5.50 -6.52 6.39
CA THR A 80 -4.55 -6.31 7.48
C THR A 80 -3.58 -7.50 7.53
N PHE A 81 -2.29 -7.25 7.70
CA PHE A 81 -1.20 -8.24 7.73
C PHE A 81 -0.28 -8.05 8.93
#